data_AF-A0A6I6N7I3-F1
#
_entry.id   AF-A0A6I6N7I3-F1
#
_cell.length_a   1.000
_cell.length_b   1.000
_cell.length_c   1.000
_cell.angle_alpha   90.00
_cell.angle_beta   90.00
_cell.angle_gamma   90.00
#
_symmetry.space_group_name_H-M   'P 1'
#
loop_
_entity.id
_entity.type
_entity.pdbx_description
1 polymer ?
#
loop_
_entity_poly.entity_id
_entity_poly.type
_entity_poly.pdbx_seq_one_letter_code
_entity_poly.pdbx_strand_id
1 'polypeptide(L)'
;MRHFGHIAPEVRQRLFHREPSAFTADAPARLLAAALGATLYSPATRPRLADDIVKQAGNGVISMVLCLEDSIDDADVADGEENLVRQFADLAARPGLEPPLLFIRVRAPEQIPDLVRRLGPATRLLSGFVLPKFAEERGIPFLEALSAAEAESGRRLFAMPVLESPELLYRESRVETLEGIFRAVDKYRDRVLALRLGVTDFCSSYGLRRAPDMTAYDVQVVASVIADVVNMLGRADGTGFTVTGPVWEYFRVSERMFKPQLRQSPFLEVQAVGLRERLIEHAMDGLLREISLDQANGLLGKTCIHPSHVLPVHALSVVSHEEYSDAQDILRPDRDGGGVLRSAYTNKMNEVKPHRAWAERTLLRAEAFGVAHEDVGFVELLAAGIPG
;
A
#
# COMPACT_ATOMS: atom_id res chain seq x y z
N MET A 1 7.91 13.66 -5.45
CA MET A 1 8.18 12.23 -5.15
C MET A 1 8.20 11.36 -6.41
N ARG A 2 8.89 10.20 -6.39
CA ARG A 2 8.92 9.18 -7.47
C ARG A 2 9.30 7.81 -6.91
N HIS A 3 8.56 6.74 -7.24
CA HIS A 3 8.97 5.37 -6.93
C HIS A 3 10.36 5.06 -7.51
N PHE A 4 11.20 4.34 -6.77
CA PHE A 4 12.62 4.12 -7.13
C PHE A 4 13.44 5.41 -7.31
N GLY A 5 12.95 6.58 -6.89
CA GLY A 5 13.66 7.86 -7.00
C GLY A 5 14.99 7.93 -6.26
N HIS A 6 15.16 7.09 -5.23
CA HIS A 6 16.39 6.91 -4.47
C HIS A 6 17.51 6.18 -5.25
N ILE A 7 17.15 5.44 -6.30
CA ILE A 7 18.11 4.76 -7.17
C ILE A 7 18.70 5.77 -8.17
N ALA A 8 20.01 5.69 -8.41
CA ALA A 8 20.72 6.57 -9.34
C ALA A 8 20.08 6.55 -10.75
N PRO A 9 20.00 7.70 -11.46
CA PRO A 9 19.35 7.79 -12.78
C PRO A 9 19.87 6.77 -13.81
N GLU A 10 21.17 6.52 -13.83
CA GLU A 10 21.81 5.60 -14.78
C GLU A 10 21.41 4.14 -14.51
N VAL A 11 21.16 3.80 -13.25
CA VAL A 11 20.62 2.49 -12.87
C VAL A 11 19.16 2.40 -13.27
N ARG A 12 18.34 3.44 -13.02
CA ARG A 12 16.93 3.44 -13.43
C ARG A 12 16.75 3.29 -14.94
N GLN A 13 17.55 4.00 -15.75
CA GLN A 13 17.48 3.88 -17.21
C GLN A 13 17.74 2.47 -17.73
N ARG A 14 18.58 1.70 -17.01
CA ARG A 14 18.84 0.28 -17.33
C ARG A 14 17.73 -0.65 -16.85
N LEU A 15 16.99 -0.28 -15.81
CA LEU A 15 15.91 -1.11 -15.26
C LEU A 15 14.58 -0.91 -15.98
N PHE A 16 14.29 0.32 -16.39
CA PHE A 16 12.96 0.71 -16.83
C PHE A 16 12.91 1.06 -18.32
N HIS A 17 12.07 0.34 -19.06
CA HIS A 17 11.59 0.77 -20.37
C HIS A 17 10.84 2.10 -20.26
N ARG A 18 10.05 2.27 -19.19
CA ARG A 18 9.43 3.54 -18.80
C ARG A 18 9.63 3.79 -17.33
N GLU A 19 10.32 4.87 -16.97
CA GLU A 19 10.50 5.23 -15.57
C GLU A 19 9.16 5.54 -14.89
N PRO A 20 9.05 5.27 -13.57
CA PRO A 20 7.90 5.70 -12.78
C PRO A 20 7.67 7.21 -12.88
N SER A 21 6.41 7.64 -13.00
CA SER A 21 6.07 9.05 -13.06
C SER A 21 6.40 9.76 -11.74
N ALA A 22 6.82 11.02 -11.84
CA ALA A 22 6.89 11.88 -10.66
C ALA A 22 5.50 12.37 -10.29
N PHE A 23 5.22 12.50 -8.98
CA PHE A 23 3.96 13.02 -8.47
C PHE A 23 4.15 13.77 -7.14
N THR A 24 3.14 14.56 -6.78
CA THR A 24 3.03 15.29 -5.50
C THR A 24 1.78 14.83 -4.76
N ALA A 25 1.59 15.29 -3.52
CA ALA A 25 0.38 15.02 -2.75
C ALA A 25 -0.90 15.59 -3.39
N ASP A 26 -0.78 16.50 -4.36
CA ASP A 26 -1.90 17.09 -5.10
C ASP A 26 -2.35 16.27 -6.31
N ALA A 27 -1.67 15.15 -6.59
CA ALA A 27 -2.02 14.28 -7.71
C ALA A 27 -3.47 13.73 -7.60
N PRO A 28 -4.06 13.25 -8.71
CA PRO A 28 -5.38 12.62 -8.69
C PRO A 28 -5.43 11.45 -7.71
N ALA A 29 -6.57 11.29 -7.01
CA ALA A 29 -6.72 10.26 -5.97
C ALA A 29 -6.39 8.84 -6.48
N ARG A 30 -6.81 8.53 -7.72
CA ARG A 30 -6.51 7.24 -8.37
C ARG A 30 -5.01 6.94 -8.45
N LEU A 31 -4.19 7.96 -8.77
CA LEU A 31 -2.75 7.80 -8.89
C LEU A 31 -2.12 7.68 -7.52
N LEU A 32 -2.55 8.52 -6.56
CA LEU A 32 -2.08 8.45 -5.18
C LEU A 32 -2.39 7.11 -4.52
N ALA A 33 -3.59 6.56 -4.73
CA ALA A 33 -4.00 5.28 -4.17
C ALA A 33 -3.13 4.14 -4.69
N ALA A 34 -2.82 4.12 -5.99
CA ALA A 34 -1.87 3.18 -6.56
C ALA A 34 -0.44 3.41 -6.04
N ALA A 35 -0.02 4.68 -5.98
CA ALA A 35 1.31 5.08 -5.59
C ALA A 35 1.60 4.95 -4.09
N LEU A 36 0.60 4.63 -3.24
CA LEU A 36 0.83 4.30 -1.83
C LEU A 36 1.90 3.19 -1.69
N GLY A 37 1.87 2.19 -2.57
CA GLY A 37 2.84 1.09 -2.57
C GLY A 37 2.97 0.41 -1.21
N ALA A 38 4.20 0.30 -0.71
CA ALA A 38 4.43 -0.05 0.69
C ALA A 38 4.20 1.17 1.58
N THR A 39 3.14 1.14 2.39
CA THR A 39 2.96 2.14 3.45
C THR A 39 3.65 1.66 4.71
N LEU A 40 4.70 2.36 5.13
CA LEU A 40 5.47 2.01 6.32
C LEU A 40 4.83 2.62 7.58
N TYR A 41 4.51 1.78 8.55
CA TYR A 41 3.98 2.21 9.84
C TYR A 41 5.14 2.51 10.81
N SER A 42 4.97 3.57 11.59
CA SER A 42 5.94 3.99 12.60
C SER A 42 5.23 4.52 13.85
N PRO A 43 5.66 4.14 15.07
CA PRO A 43 5.10 4.72 16.29
C PRO A 43 5.28 6.24 16.34
N ALA A 44 4.24 6.96 16.73
CA ALA A 44 4.28 8.41 16.88
C ALA A 44 5.24 8.88 17.99
N THR A 45 5.63 8.00 18.92
CA THR A 45 6.50 8.29 20.08
C THR A 45 8.00 8.29 19.74
N ARG A 46 8.40 8.01 18.49
CA ARG A 46 9.82 7.98 18.10
C ARG A 46 10.50 9.33 18.34
N PRO A 47 11.58 9.41 19.16
CA PRO A 47 12.18 10.69 19.53
C PRO A 47 12.80 11.50 18.39
N ARG A 48 13.19 10.83 17.30
CA ARG A 48 13.79 11.44 16.09
C ARG A 48 12.95 11.14 14.85
N LEU A 49 11.63 11.23 14.98
CA LEU A 49 10.71 10.85 13.92
C LEU A 49 10.94 11.63 12.62
N ALA A 50 11.26 12.93 12.70
CA ALA A 50 11.61 13.75 11.56
C ALA A 50 12.81 13.17 10.79
N ASP A 51 13.91 12.87 11.49
CA ASP A 51 15.10 12.25 10.88
C ASP A 51 14.79 10.87 10.30
N ASP A 52 13.98 10.08 11.01
CA ASP A 52 13.58 8.77 10.54
C ASP A 52 12.75 8.87 9.24
N ILE A 53 11.81 9.81 9.15
CA ILE A 53 11.03 10.07 7.92
C ILE A 53 11.97 10.42 6.76
N VAL A 54 12.91 11.35 6.96
CA VAL A 54 13.88 11.74 5.92
C VAL A 54 14.72 10.54 5.48
N LYS A 55 15.23 9.77 6.45
CA LYS A 55 16.01 8.56 6.18
C LYS A 55 15.22 7.55 5.37
N GLN A 56 13.96 7.28 5.76
CA GLN A 56 13.12 6.32 5.06
C GLN A 56 12.75 6.79 3.66
N ALA A 57 12.48 8.09 3.48
CA ALA A 57 12.27 8.69 2.15
C ALA A 57 13.50 8.48 1.24
N GLY A 58 14.70 8.71 1.79
CA GLY A 58 15.97 8.47 1.10
C GLY A 58 16.21 6.98 0.75
N ASN A 59 15.56 6.06 1.44
CA ASN A 59 15.58 4.62 1.16
C ASN A 59 14.39 4.15 0.30
N GLY A 60 13.65 5.09 -0.32
CA GLY A 60 12.59 4.76 -1.26
C GLY A 60 11.20 4.54 -0.67
N VAL A 61 10.98 4.89 0.60
CA VAL A 61 9.63 4.93 1.18
C VAL A 61 8.86 6.10 0.58
N ILE A 62 7.65 5.81 0.08
CA ILE A 62 6.77 6.78 -0.59
C ILE A 62 5.56 7.16 0.25
N SER A 63 5.12 6.29 1.17
CA SER A 63 4.05 6.59 2.10
C SER A 63 4.36 6.06 3.50
N MET A 64 3.99 6.83 4.53
CA MET A 64 4.18 6.48 5.94
C MET A 64 2.92 6.76 6.75
N VAL A 65 2.65 5.89 7.73
CA VAL A 65 1.62 6.10 8.75
C VAL A 65 2.30 6.26 10.10
N LEU A 66 2.05 7.41 10.72
CA LEU A 66 2.53 7.78 12.03
C LEU A 66 1.43 7.43 13.04
N CYS A 67 1.67 6.40 13.83
CA CYS A 67 0.61 5.68 14.52
C CYS A 67 0.51 6.09 15.98
N LEU A 68 -0.66 6.60 16.36
CA LEU A 68 -1.06 6.90 17.74
C LEU A 68 -1.90 5.79 18.36
N GLU A 69 -2.21 4.72 17.64
CA GLU A 69 -3.08 3.63 18.11
C GLU A 69 -2.26 2.41 18.58
N ASP A 70 -2.34 1.25 17.93
CA ASP A 70 -1.84 -0.03 18.46
C ASP A 70 -0.31 -0.12 18.58
N SER A 71 0.43 0.85 18.03
CA SER A 71 1.90 0.85 18.10
C SER A 71 2.47 1.56 19.34
N ILE A 72 1.61 2.14 20.18
CA ILE A 72 1.99 2.86 21.40
C ILE A 72 1.05 2.50 22.55
N ASP A 73 1.51 2.66 23.78
CA ASP A 73 0.69 2.44 24.98
C ASP A 73 -0.41 3.52 25.10
N ASP A 74 -1.52 3.20 25.76
CA ASP A 74 -2.61 4.13 26.06
C ASP A 74 -2.13 5.34 26.85
N ALA A 75 -1.16 5.14 27.75
CA ALA A 75 -0.54 6.20 28.55
C ALA A 75 0.32 7.15 27.69
N ASP A 76 0.85 6.68 26.56
CA ASP A 76 1.79 7.43 25.72
C ASP A 76 1.08 8.28 24.65
N VAL A 77 -0.25 8.24 24.54
CA VAL A 77 -0.98 8.91 23.45
C VAL A 77 -0.77 10.42 23.46
N ALA A 78 -0.89 11.06 24.62
CA ALA A 78 -0.69 12.51 24.75
C ALA A 78 0.74 12.92 24.38
N ASP A 79 1.74 12.16 24.84
CA ASP A 79 3.16 12.39 24.51
C ASP A 79 3.44 12.11 23.02
N GLY A 80 2.77 11.11 22.44
CA GLY A 80 2.82 10.80 21.01
C GLY A 80 2.29 11.93 20.15
N GLU A 81 1.16 12.53 20.52
CA GLU A 81 0.61 13.69 19.82
C GLU A 81 1.54 14.91 19.91
N GLU A 82 2.06 15.20 21.10
CA GLU A 82 2.99 16.32 21.28
C GLU A 82 4.30 16.10 20.51
N ASN A 83 4.79 14.85 20.46
CA ASN A 83 5.91 14.51 19.61
C ASN A 83 5.58 14.74 18.13
N LEU A 84 4.40 14.33 17.63
CA LEU A 84 4.01 14.61 16.24
C LEU A 84 4.05 16.10 15.93
N VAL A 85 3.46 16.94 16.78
CA VAL A 85 3.46 18.40 16.59
C VAL A 85 4.89 18.94 16.48
N ARG A 86 5.77 18.56 17.42
CA ARG A 86 7.18 18.95 17.41
C ARG A 86 7.92 18.47 16.16
N GLN A 87 7.72 17.22 15.75
CA GLN A 87 8.46 16.60 14.64
C GLN A 87 7.98 17.13 13.28
N PHE A 88 6.70 17.44 13.13
CA PHE A 88 6.18 18.13 11.94
C PHE A 88 6.69 19.56 11.85
N ALA A 89 6.81 20.28 12.97
CA ALA A 89 7.40 21.61 13.00
C ALA A 89 8.88 21.58 12.57
N ASP A 90 9.67 20.62 13.06
CA ASP A 90 11.05 20.40 12.61
C ASP A 90 11.10 20.09 11.10
N LEU A 91 10.33 19.10 10.63
CA LEU A 91 10.26 18.77 9.20
C LEU A 91 9.89 19.99 8.33
N ALA A 92 8.94 20.81 8.79
CA ALA A 92 8.48 21.99 8.06
C ALA A 92 9.55 23.09 7.99
N ALA A 93 10.50 23.11 8.92
CA ALA A 93 11.63 24.05 8.94
C ALA A 93 12.79 23.62 8.04
N ARG A 94 12.82 22.37 7.54
CA ARG A 94 13.88 21.85 6.67
C ARG A 94 13.67 22.32 5.21
N PRO A 95 14.56 23.13 4.63
CA PRO A 95 14.37 23.68 3.29
C PRO A 95 14.53 22.61 2.20
N GLY A 96 13.67 22.66 1.17
CA GLY A 96 13.78 21.81 -0.02
C GLY A 96 13.43 20.33 0.18
N LEU A 97 12.92 19.96 1.36
CA LEU A 97 12.55 18.58 1.67
C LEU A 97 11.15 18.26 1.13
N GLU A 98 11.05 17.25 0.26
CA GLU A 98 9.78 16.60 -0.09
C GLU A 98 9.65 15.31 0.72
N PRO A 99 8.86 15.29 1.82
CA PRO A 99 8.63 14.06 2.55
C PRO A 99 7.77 13.08 1.72
N PRO A 100 7.73 11.80 2.10
CA PRO A 100 6.74 10.86 1.58
C PRO A 100 5.33 11.34 1.94
N LEU A 101 4.30 10.70 1.39
CA LEU A 101 2.93 10.91 1.85
C LEU A 101 2.84 10.52 3.33
N LEU A 102 2.51 11.49 4.19
CA LEU A 102 2.42 11.29 5.64
C LEU A 102 0.96 11.19 6.05
N PHE A 103 0.63 10.14 6.78
CA PHE A 103 -0.68 9.95 7.38
C PHE A 103 -0.55 9.75 8.88
N ILE A 104 -1.58 10.12 9.65
CA ILE A 104 -1.63 9.83 11.09
C ILE A 104 -2.73 8.81 11.36
N ARG A 105 -2.42 7.69 12.02
CA ARG A 105 -3.44 6.76 12.54
C ARG A 105 -3.88 7.26 13.91
N VAL A 106 -5.11 7.74 13.99
CA VAL A 106 -5.75 8.25 15.21
C VAL A 106 -6.53 7.13 15.93
N ARG A 107 -6.90 7.39 17.18
CA ARG A 107 -7.78 6.53 18.00
C ARG A 107 -9.22 7.02 18.03
N ALA A 108 -9.42 8.33 18.00
CA ALA A 108 -10.72 8.98 18.14
C ALA A 108 -10.94 10.11 17.11
N PRO A 109 -12.18 10.36 16.67
CA PRO A 109 -12.48 11.40 15.67
C PRO A 109 -11.99 12.79 16.04
N GLU A 110 -12.07 13.16 17.33
CA GLU A 110 -11.76 14.49 17.84
C GLU A 110 -10.27 14.84 17.70
N GLN A 111 -9.39 13.83 17.63
CA GLN A 111 -7.96 14.02 17.41
C GLN A 111 -7.66 14.64 16.05
N ILE A 112 -8.50 14.41 15.04
CA ILE A 112 -8.26 14.90 13.67
C ILE A 112 -8.22 16.45 13.63
N PRO A 113 -9.31 17.17 14.01
CA PRO A 113 -9.30 18.62 14.01
C PRO A 113 -8.34 19.21 15.07
N ASP A 114 -8.15 18.54 16.21
CA ASP A 114 -7.19 19.00 17.23
C ASP A 114 -5.74 19.01 16.70
N LEU A 115 -5.30 17.88 16.14
CA LEU A 115 -3.96 17.76 15.56
C LEU A 115 -3.75 18.74 14.43
N VAL A 116 -4.72 18.89 13.51
CA VAL A 116 -4.61 19.85 12.40
C VAL A 116 -4.42 21.28 12.92
N ARG A 117 -5.10 21.67 14.00
CA ARG A 117 -4.94 22.99 14.62
C ARG A 117 -3.59 23.17 15.28
N ARG A 118 -3.13 22.18 16.04
CA ARG A 118 -1.83 22.20 16.73
C ARG A 118 -0.63 22.14 15.77
N LEU A 119 -0.77 21.40 14.67
CA LEU A 119 0.22 21.37 13.58
C LEU A 119 0.34 22.73 12.87
N GLY A 120 -0.75 23.49 12.81
CA GLY A 120 -0.77 24.83 12.21
C GLY A 120 -0.23 24.83 10.77
N PRO A 121 0.76 25.67 10.42
CA PRO A 121 1.35 25.68 9.08
C PRO A 121 1.99 24.37 8.64
N ALA A 122 2.42 23.52 9.58
CA ALA A 122 3.03 22.23 9.27
C ALA A 122 2.04 21.20 8.71
N THR A 123 0.72 21.45 8.82
CA THR A 123 -0.34 20.65 8.19
C THR A 123 -0.15 20.50 6.68
N ARG A 124 0.57 21.43 6.03
CA ARG A 124 0.95 21.31 4.60
C ARG A 124 1.73 20.03 4.26
N LEU A 125 2.34 19.37 5.25
CA LEU A 125 3.09 18.10 5.08
C LEU A 125 2.19 16.87 5.24
N LEU A 126 0.99 17.04 5.82
CA LEU A 126 0.08 15.95 6.12
C LEU A 126 -0.78 15.62 4.89
N SER A 127 -0.82 14.34 4.52
CA SER A 127 -1.64 13.83 3.42
C SER A 127 -3.00 13.32 3.89
N GLY A 128 -3.15 12.97 5.17
CA GLY A 128 -4.43 12.52 5.70
C GLY A 128 -4.35 11.68 6.98
N PHE A 129 -5.37 10.86 7.20
CA PHE A 129 -5.56 10.06 8.41
C PHE A 129 -5.94 8.61 8.11
N VAL A 130 -5.51 7.70 8.98
CA VAL A 130 -5.93 6.30 9.00
C VAL A 130 -6.98 6.11 10.09
N LEU A 131 -8.11 5.50 9.74
CA LEU A 131 -9.28 5.41 10.60
C LEU A 131 -9.46 3.95 11.07
N PRO A 132 -9.14 3.61 12.33
CA PRO A 132 -9.18 2.24 12.82
C PRO A 132 -10.62 1.73 12.96
N LYS A 133 -10.79 0.40 13.02
CA LYS A 133 -12.05 -0.29 13.38
C LYS A 133 -13.28 0.24 12.63
N PHE A 134 -13.08 0.56 11.34
CA PHE A 134 -14.06 1.29 10.55
C PHE A 134 -15.29 0.42 10.25
N ALA A 135 -16.46 0.99 10.52
CA ALA A 135 -17.80 0.51 10.20
C ALA A 135 -18.69 1.74 9.95
N GLU A 136 -19.94 1.58 9.52
CA GLU A 136 -20.82 2.72 9.21
C GLU A 136 -20.95 3.71 10.37
N GLU A 137 -21.45 3.26 11.52
CA GLU A 137 -21.70 4.11 12.68
C GLU A 137 -20.43 4.69 13.29
N ARG A 138 -19.37 3.89 13.37
CA ARG A 138 -18.08 4.30 13.96
C ARG A 138 -17.28 5.20 13.02
N GLY A 139 -17.42 5.00 11.71
CA GLY A 139 -16.61 5.63 10.67
C GLY A 139 -17.10 7.01 10.22
N ILE A 140 -18.41 7.24 10.25
CA ILE A 140 -19.00 8.54 9.89
C ILE A 140 -18.43 9.70 10.72
N PRO A 141 -18.34 9.61 12.06
CA PRO A 141 -17.74 10.67 12.88
C PRO A 141 -16.31 11.03 12.47
N PHE A 142 -15.48 10.05 12.11
CA PHE A 142 -14.12 10.31 11.61
C PHE A 142 -14.12 11.07 10.28
N LEU A 143 -15.02 10.72 9.35
CA LEU A 143 -15.12 11.38 8.05
C LEU A 143 -15.67 12.81 8.18
N GLU A 144 -16.57 13.05 9.11
CA GLU A 144 -17.07 14.38 9.46
C GLU A 144 -15.97 15.24 10.09
N ALA A 145 -15.22 14.69 11.04
CA ALA A 145 -14.08 15.36 11.67
C ALA A 145 -12.97 15.71 10.65
N LEU A 146 -12.69 14.81 9.70
CA LEU A 146 -11.76 15.07 8.60
C LEU A 146 -12.27 16.18 7.67
N SER A 147 -13.56 16.19 7.35
CA SER A 147 -14.16 17.24 6.53
C SER A 147 -14.09 18.62 7.21
N ALA A 148 -14.29 18.66 8.53
CA ALA A 148 -14.13 19.89 9.31
C ALA A 148 -12.67 20.37 9.33
N ALA A 149 -11.72 19.46 9.51
CA ALA A 149 -10.29 19.80 9.53
C ALA A 149 -9.76 20.25 8.16
N GLU A 150 -10.24 19.67 7.06
CA GLU A 150 -9.97 20.15 5.69
C GLU A 150 -10.51 21.57 5.48
N ALA A 151 -11.74 21.85 5.92
CA ALA A 151 -12.34 23.18 5.83
C ALA A 151 -11.58 24.24 6.67
N GLU A 152 -11.12 23.89 7.87
CA GLU A 152 -10.35 24.78 8.76
C GLU A 152 -8.94 25.06 8.21
N SER A 153 -8.26 24.05 7.67
CA SER A 153 -6.87 24.17 7.20
C SER A 153 -6.73 24.64 5.75
N GLY A 154 -7.79 24.52 4.94
CA GLY A 154 -7.73 24.74 3.49
C GLY A 154 -6.84 23.73 2.76
N ARG A 155 -6.55 22.58 3.39
CA ARG A 155 -5.70 21.52 2.83
C ARG A 155 -6.53 20.28 2.58
N ARG A 156 -6.36 19.71 1.39
CA ARG A 156 -6.95 18.42 1.03
C ARG A 156 -6.36 17.33 1.93
N LEU A 157 -7.23 16.61 2.63
CA LEU A 157 -6.86 15.52 3.52
C LEU A 157 -7.60 14.25 3.09
N PHE A 158 -6.90 13.13 3.09
CA PHE A 158 -7.49 11.83 2.75
C PHE A 158 -7.78 10.98 3.99
N ALA A 159 -8.83 10.17 3.91
CA ALA A 159 -9.11 9.07 4.81
C ALA A 159 -8.59 7.75 4.23
N MET A 160 -8.01 6.93 5.09
CA MET A 160 -7.77 5.50 4.83
C MET A 160 -8.45 4.65 5.91
N PRO A 161 -9.71 4.25 5.70
CA PRO A 161 -10.42 3.32 6.58
C PRO A 161 -9.71 1.98 6.74
N VAL A 162 -9.64 1.46 7.96
CA VAL A 162 -9.13 0.11 8.26
C VAL A 162 -10.28 -0.81 8.60
N LEU A 163 -10.46 -1.85 7.78
CA LEU A 163 -11.47 -2.89 7.91
C LEU A 163 -10.87 -4.01 8.75
N GLU A 164 -11.17 -3.98 10.04
CA GLU A 164 -10.55 -4.86 11.04
C GLU A 164 -11.52 -5.25 12.17
N SER A 165 -12.79 -4.86 12.04
CA SER A 165 -13.81 -5.13 13.06
C SER A 165 -14.29 -6.58 13.02
N PRO A 166 -14.54 -7.24 14.17
CA PRO A 166 -14.94 -8.65 14.22
C PRO A 166 -16.22 -8.99 13.43
N GLU A 167 -17.15 -8.04 13.28
CA GLU A 167 -18.41 -8.21 12.56
C GLU A 167 -18.22 -8.55 11.07
N LEU A 168 -17.03 -8.26 10.51
CA LEU A 168 -16.65 -8.68 9.17
C LEU A 168 -16.31 -10.17 9.09
N LEU A 169 -15.83 -10.78 10.17
CA LEU A 169 -15.51 -12.21 10.19
C LEU A 169 -16.76 -13.07 10.32
N TYR A 170 -17.74 -12.63 11.10
CA TYR A 170 -18.96 -13.39 11.35
C TYR A 170 -19.83 -13.43 10.10
N ARG A 171 -20.17 -14.64 9.65
CA ARG A 171 -20.88 -14.85 8.38
C ARG A 171 -22.27 -14.21 8.40
N GLU A 172 -22.90 -14.21 9.56
CA GLU A 172 -24.23 -13.69 9.83
C GLU A 172 -24.33 -12.16 9.75
N SER A 173 -23.25 -11.41 10.06
CA SER A 173 -23.23 -9.94 10.03
C SER A 173 -22.42 -9.34 8.89
N ARG A 174 -21.59 -10.14 8.20
CA ARG A 174 -20.60 -9.65 7.22
C ARG A 174 -21.21 -8.79 6.11
N VAL A 175 -22.28 -9.28 5.48
CA VAL A 175 -22.88 -8.59 4.32
C VAL A 175 -23.42 -7.22 4.73
N GLU A 176 -24.22 -7.17 5.79
CA GLU A 176 -24.77 -5.91 6.33
C GLU A 176 -23.66 -4.93 6.73
N THR A 177 -22.60 -5.44 7.37
CA THR A 177 -21.43 -4.63 7.75
C THR A 177 -20.73 -4.03 6.54
N LEU A 178 -20.50 -4.82 5.48
CA LEU A 178 -19.87 -4.36 4.24
C LEU A 178 -20.74 -3.36 3.47
N GLU A 179 -22.06 -3.55 3.46
CA GLU A 179 -23.00 -2.57 2.88
C GLU A 179 -22.98 -1.24 3.63
N GLY A 180 -22.95 -1.27 4.97
CA GLY A 180 -22.82 -0.07 5.78
C GLY A 180 -21.50 0.65 5.56
N ILE A 181 -20.39 -0.10 5.49
CA ILE A 181 -19.08 0.46 5.13
C ILE A 181 -19.16 1.12 3.75
N PHE A 182 -19.72 0.45 2.74
CA PHE A 182 -19.87 1.00 1.40
C PHE A 182 -20.63 2.32 1.40
N ARG A 183 -21.80 2.38 2.06
CA ARG A 183 -22.59 3.62 2.17
C ARG A 183 -21.78 4.76 2.78
N ALA A 184 -21.03 4.48 3.85
CA ALA A 184 -20.21 5.49 4.51
C ALA A 184 -19.07 5.98 3.61
N VAL A 185 -18.31 5.09 2.97
CA VAL A 185 -17.17 5.50 2.14
C VAL A 185 -17.61 6.12 0.82
N ASP A 186 -18.74 5.72 0.24
CA ASP A 186 -19.28 6.30 -0.98
C ASP A 186 -19.81 7.72 -0.77
N LYS A 187 -20.46 7.98 0.38
CA LYS A 187 -20.88 9.35 0.77
C LYS A 187 -19.70 10.32 0.81
N TYR A 188 -18.51 9.86 1.14
CA TYR A 188 -17.28 10.66 1.25
C TYR A 188 -16.22 10.27 0.20
N ARG A 189 -16.64 9.76 -0.96
CA ARG A 189 -15.79 9.10 -1.97
C ARG A 189 -14.51 9.86 -2.31
N ASP A 190 -14.61 11.17 -2.53
CA ASP A 190 -13.46 12.01 -2.94
C ASP A 190 -12.37 12.15 -1.84
N ARG A 191 -12.72 11.82 -0.59
CA ARG A 191 -11.81 11.83 0.56
C ARG A 191 -11.23 10.47 0.86
N VAL A 192 -11.83 9.37 0.39
CA VAL A 192 -11.34 8.02 0.69
C VAL A 192 -10.27 7.62 -0.31
N LEU A 193 -9.02 7.53 0.14
CA LEU A 193 -7.89 7.21 -0.73
C LEU A 193 -7.76 5.71 -0.97
N ALA A 194 -7.84 4.92 0.09
CA ALA A 194 -7.74 3.46 0.04
C ALA A 194 -8.39 2.82 1.28
N LEU A 195 -8.90 1.60 1.12
CA LEU A 195 -9.37 0.75 2.20
C LEU A 195 -8.26 -0.22 2.60
N ARG A 196 -8.02 -0.37 3.90
CA ARG A 196 -6.98 -1.23 4.45
C ARG A 196 -7.59 -2.42 5.18
N LEU A 197 -6.86 -3.53 5.25
CA LEU A 197 -7.30 -4.74 5.96
C LEU A 197 -6.45 -4.95 7.21
N GLY A 198 -7.09 -4.97 8.39
CA GLY A 198 -6.44 -5.28 9.67
C GLY A 198 -6.57 -6.75 10.01
N VAL A 199 -5.74 -7.58 9.37
CA VAL A 199 -5.79 -9.05 9.54
C VAL A 199 -5.35 -9.50 10.94
N THR A 200 -4.52 -8.73 11.62
CA THR A 200 -4.08 -9.07 12.98
C THR A 200 -5.24 -9.04 13.97
N ASP A 201 -6.11 -8.03 13.92
CA ASP A 201 -7.35 -7.97 14.71
C ASP A 201 -8.32 -9.09 14.35
N PHE A 202 -8.42 -9.44 13.06
CA PHE A 202 -9.21 -10.57 12.63
C PHE A 202 -8.73 -11.89 13.25
N CYS A 203 -7.42 -12.14 13.19
CA CYS A 203 -6.82 -13.32 13.80
C CYS A 203 -7.01 -13.32 15.33
N SER A 204 -6.80 -12.17 15.99
CA SER A 204 -6.99 -11.99 17.44
C SER A 204 -8.40 -12.39 17.88
N SER A 205 -9.43 -11.99 17.13
CA SER A 205 -10.84 -12.31 17.42
C SER A 205 -11.14 -13.81 17.50
N TYR A 206 -10.31 -14.65 16.86
CA TYR A 206 -10.42 -16.12 16.89
C TYR A 206 -9.26 -16.79 17.65
N GLY A 207 -8.41 -16.03 18.34
CA GLY A 207 -7.22 -16.56 19.02
C GLY A 207 -6.19 -17.18 18.07
N LEU A 208 -6.17 -16.73 16.80
CA LEU A 208 -5.26 -17.22 15.77
C LEU A 208 -4.01 -16.35 15.71
N ARG A 209 -2.89 -16.94 15.27
CA ARG A 209 -1.69 -16.23 14.86
C ARG A 209 -1.07 -16.95 13.66
N ARG A 210 -0.77 -16.22 12.59
CA ARG A 210 -0.17 -16.79 11.37
C ARG A 210 1.26 -17.22 11.66
N ALA A 211 1.73 -18.34 11.12
CA ALA A 211 3.16 -18.68 11.14
C ALA A 211 3.93 -17.93 10.02
N PRO A 212 5.28 -17.84 10.08
CA PRO A 212 6.08 -17.13 9.07
C PRO A 212 5.99 -17.69 7.64
N ASP A 213 5.56 -18.93 7.49
CA ASP A 213 5.36 -19.64 6.22
C ASP A 213 3.89 -19.63 5.75
N MET A 214 2.99 -19.02 6.52
CA MET A 214 1.58 -18.85 6.18
C MET A 214 1.28 -17.42 5.71
N THR A 215 0.51 -17.33 4.64
CA THR A 215 -0.09 -16.08 4.16
C THR A 215 -1.46 -15.87 4.79
N ALA A 216 -2.00 -14.65 4.67
CA ALA A 216 -3.38 -14.33 5.04
C ALA A 216 -4.41 -15.25 4.32
N TYR A 217 -4.05 -15.76 3.15
CA TYR A 217 -4.88 -16.64 2.34
C TYR A 217 -4.89 -18.10 2.80
N ASP A 218 -3.91 -18.51 3.60
CA ASP A 218 -3.90 -19.85 4.21
C ASP A 218 -4.87 -19.91 5.41
N VAL A 219 -5.20 -18.76 6.03
CA VAL A 219 -6.21 -18.65 7.09
C VAL A 219 -7.59 -18.42 6.49
N GLN A 220 -8.37 -19.49 6.31
CA GLN A 220 -9.63 -19.46 5.54
C GLN A 220 -10.66 -18.43 6.02
N VAL A 221 -10.78 -18.22 7.34
CA VAL A 221 -11.70 -17.19 7.87
C VAL A 221 -11.29 -15.79 7.41
N VAL A 222 -9.98 -15.50 7.35
CA VAL A 222 -9.43 -14.24 6.84
C VAL A 222 -9.57 -14.16 5.33
N ALA A 223 -9.15 -15.20 4.61
CA ALA A 223 -9.21 -15.27 3.15
C ALA A 223 -10.64 -15.00 2.63
N SER A 224 -11.66 -15.55 3.30
CA SER A 224 -13.06 -15.32 2.96
C SER A 224 -13.49 -13.86 3.11
N VAL A 225 -12.99 -13.15 4.14
CA VAL A 225 -13.26 -11.72 4.33
C VAL A 225 -12.58 -10.88 3.25
N ILE A 226 -11.33 -11.20 2.90
CA ILE A 226 -10.60 -10.51 1.82
C ILE A 226 -11.39 -10.63 0.51
N ALA A 227 -11.86 -11.83 0.18
CA ALA A 227 -12.65 -12.07 -1.02
C ALA A 227 -13.95 -11.23 -1.04
N ASP A 228 -14.69 -11.19 0.07
CA ASP A 228 -15.94 -10.42 0.16
C ASP A 228 -15.71 -8.90 0.14
N VAL A 229 -14.63 -8.42 0.77
CA VAL A 229 -14.21 -7.01 0.71
C VAL A 229 -13.91 -6.62 -0.74
N VAL A 230 -13.13 -7.42 -1.47
CA VAL A 230 -12.83 -7.13 -2.88
C VAL A 230 -14.10 -7.18 -3.72
N ASN A 231 -14.97 -8.17 -3.48
CA ASN A 231 -16.22 -8.34 -4.23
C ASN A 231 -17.17 -7.14 -4.07
N MET A 232 -17.29 -6.60 -2.85
CA MET A 232 -18.25 -5.54 -2.55
C MET A 232 -17.67 -4.13 -2.66
N LEU A 233 -16.39 -3.95 -2.31
CA LEU A 233 -15.76 -2.63 -2.18
C LEU A 233 -14.65 -2.39 -3.21
N GLY A 234 -14.18 -3.42 -3.94
CA GLY A 234 -13.05 -3.35 -4.87
C GLY A 234 -13.40 -3.48 -6.36
N ARG A 235 -14.66 -3.24 -6.74
CA ARG A 235 -15.17 -3.44 -8.11
C ARG A 235 -14.53 -2.50 -9.13
N ALA A 236 -14.36 -3.00 -10.35
CA ALA A 236 -13.80 -2.23 -11.47
C ALA A 236 -14.87 -1.54 -12.35
N ASP A 237 -16.12 -1.47 -11.90
CA ASP A 237 -17.26 -0.85 -12.61
C ASP A 237 -17.43 0.65 -12.30
N GLY A 238 -16.45 1.26 -11.62
CA GLY A 238 -16.48 2.65 -11.16
C GLY A 238 -16.97 2.83 -9.72
N THR A 239 -17.58 1.81 -9.11
CA THR A 239 -18.07 1.86 -7.71
C THR A 239 -17.04 1.43 -6.68
N GLY A 240 -15.95 0.78 -7.11
CA GLY A 240 -14.92 0.28 -6.19
C GLY A 240 -13.90 1.33 -5.74
N PHE A 241 -13.22 0.97 -4.67
CA PHE A 241 -12.08 1.66 -4.07
C PHE A 241 -10.81 0.81 -4.22
N THR A 242 -9.65 1.43 -4.03
CA THR A 242 -8.40 0.68 -3.88
C THR A 242 -8.39 -0.03 -2.53
N VAL A 243 -8.18 -1.35 -2.53
CA VAL A 243 -8.03 -2.16 -1.32
C VAL A 243 -6.55 -2.58 -1.20
N THR A 244 -5.93 -2.34 -0.05
CA THR A 244 -4.50 -2.63 0.16
C THR A 244 -4.26 -3.96 0.89
N GLY A 245 -3.16 -4.63 0.56
CA GLY A 245 -2.69 -5.83 1.25
C GLY A 245 -2.49 -5.63 2.76
N PRO A 246 -2.78 -6.67 3.58
CA PRO A 246 -2.63 -6.61 5.03
C PRO A 246 -1.15 -6.60 5.45
N VAL A 247 -0.93 -6.37 6.74
CA VAL A 247 0.41 -6.40 7.36
C VAL A 247 1.06 -7.78 7.23
N TRP A 248 2.37 -7.79 6.93
CA TRP A 248 3.24 -8.95 7.15
C TRP A 248 4.01 -8.79 8.46
N GLU A 249 3.84 -9.74 9.38
CA GLU A 249 4.29 -9.62 10.78
C GLU A 249 5.78 -9.95 10.98
N TYR A 250 6.45 -10.49 9.95
CA TYR A 250 7.76 -11.12 10.09
C TYR A 250 8.88 -10.33 9.40
N PHE A 251 10.01 -10.21 10.09
CA PHE A 251 11.25 -9.64 9.56
C PHE A 251 12.51 -10.44 9.95
N ARG A 252 12.36 -11.49 10.77
CA ARG A 252 13.36 -12.54 11.07
C ARG A 252 12.66 -13.84 11.46
N VAL A 253 13.25 -14.99 11.15
CA VAL A 253 12.76 -16.31 11.57
C VAL A 253 13.82 -17.02 12.40
N SER A 254 13.45 -17.61 13.52
CA SER A 254 14.37 -18.41 14.36
C SER A 254 14.48 -19.86 13.88
N GLU A 255 13.37 -20.48 13.46
CA GLU A 255 13.32 -21.88 13.02
C GLU A 255 12.20 -22.05 11.97
N ARG A 256 12.45 -22.85 10.92
CA ARG A 256 11.48 -23.10 9.83
C ARG A 256 11.06 -24.57 9.83
N MET A 257 9.75 -24.80 9.72
CA MET A 257 9.20 -26.15 9.60
C MET A 257 9.11 -26.60 8.13
N PHE A 258 8.70 -25.71 7.22
CA PHE A 258 8.56 -26.02 5.79
C PHE A 258 9.71 -25.49 4.93
N LYS A 259 9.92 -26.14 3.78
CA LYS A 259 10.93 -25.72 2.80
C LYS A 259 10.51 -24.39 2.14
N PRO A 260 11.47 -23.47 1.90
CA PRO A 260 11.19 -22.23 1.16
C PRO A 260 10.64 -22.52 -0.24
N GLN A 261 9.60 -21.80 -0.64
CA GLN A 261 9.01 -21.91 -1.99
C GLN A 261 9.67 -20.97 -3.02
N LEU A 262 10.57 -20.09 -2.58
CA LEU A 262 11.28 -19.16 -3.46
C LEU A 262 12.24 -19.90 -4.40
N ARG A 263 11.90 -19.94 -5.70
CA ARG A 263 12.69 -20.64 -6.73
C ARG A 263 14.12 -20.10 -6.80
N GLN A 264 15.09 -21.00 -7.03
CA GLN A 264 16.51 -20.64 -7.09
C GLN A 264 16.96 -20.14 -8.47
N SER A 265 16.40 -20.67 -9.55
CA SER A 265 16.85 -20.40 -10.93
C SER A 265 16.96 -18.90 -11.28
N PRO A 266 15.95 -18.04 -10.98
CA PRO A 266 16.05 -16.61 -11.30
C PRO A 266 17.24 -15.92 -10.62
N PHE A 267 17.60 -16.35 -9.41
CA PHE A 267 18.74 -15.79 -8.68
C PHE A 267 20.09 -16.31 -9.18
N LEU A 268 20.13 -17.51 -9.78
CA LEU A 268 21.35 -18.02 -10.40
C LEU A 268 21.67 -17.27 -11.70
N GLU A 269 20.64 -17.01 -12.51
CA GLU A 269 20.75 -16.32 -13.80
C GLU A 269 21.39 -14.93 -13.65
N VAL A 270 21.04 -14.21 -12.59
CA VAL A 270 21.58 -12.88 -12.28
C VAL A 270 22.72 -12.87 -11.25
N GLN A 271 23.27 -14.05 -10.90
CA GLN A 271 24.34 -14.21 -9.92
C GLN A 271 24.03 -13.61 -8.52
N ALA A 272 22.75 -13.62 -8.11
CA ALA A 272 22.24 -13.06 -6.87
C ALA A 272 21.86 -14.12 -5.81
N VAL A 273 22.57 -15.25 -5.75
CA VAL A 273 22.23 -16.35 -4.81
C VAL A 273 22.26 -15.88 -3.34
N GLY A 274 23.24 -15.06 -2.96
CA GLY A 274 23.30 -14.50 -1.60
C GLY A 274 22.12 -13.57 -1.26
N LEU A 275 21.49 -12.94 -2.26
CA LEU A 275 20.25 -12.19 -2.05
C LEU A 275 19.10 -13.14 -1.69
N ARG A 276 18.99 -14.27 -2.40
CA ARG A 276 17.98 -15.29 -2.10
C ARG A 276 18.10 -15.81 -0.67
N GLU A 277 19.32 -16.11 -0.23
CA GLU A 277 19.60 -16.59 1.13
C GLU A 277 19.15 -15.55 2.17
N ARG A 278 19.53 -14.28 2.00
CA ARG A 278 19.08 -13.19 2.89
C ARG A 278 17.57 -13.03 2.93
N LEU A 279 16.88 -13.13 1.78
CA LEU A 279 15.42 -13.06 1.73
C LEU A 279 14.79 -14.20 2.54
N ILE A 280 15.32 -15.41 2.42
CA ILE A 280 14.85 -16.57 3.18
C ILE A 280 15.14 -16.40 4.67
N GLU A 281 16.33 -15.96 5.08
CA GLU A 281 16.67 -15.74 6.49
C GLU A 281 15.70 -14.75 7.18
N HIS A 282 15.19 -13.77 6.44
CA HIS A 282 14.33 -12.71 6.97
C HIS A 282 12.82 -12.97 6.74
N ALA A 283 12.40 -14.19 6.39
CA ALA A 283 11.00 -14.54 6.10
C ALA A 283 10.38 -13.78 4.89
N MET A 284 11.21 -13.25 3.99
CA MET A 284 10.74 -12.42 2.89
C MET A 284 10.15 -13.24 1.74
N ASP A 285 10.43 -14.54 1.65
CA ASP A 285 9.75 -15.44 0.71
C ASP A 285 8.24 -15.58 1.00
N GLY A 286 7.85 -15.62 2.28
CA GLY A 286 6.45 -15.58 2.70
C GLY A 286 5.78 -14.25 2.30
N LEU A 287 6.48 -13.13 2.53
CA LEU A 287 6.04 -11.81 2.09
C LEU A 287 5.85 -11.74 0.57
N LEU A 288 6.84 -12.20 -0.21
CA LEU A 288 6.77 -12.21 -1.68
C LEU A 288 5.57 -13.04 -2.17
N ARG A 289 5.33 -14.22 -1.57
CA ARG A 289 4.17 -15.05 -1.89
C ARG A 289 2.86 -14.35 -1.55
N GLU A 290 2.77 -13.71 -0.38
CA GLU A 290 1.56 -12.97 0.01
C GLU A 290 1.30 -11.79 -0.91
N ILE A 291 2.32 -11.02 -1.33
CA ILE A 291 2.16 -9.91 -2.29
C ILE A 291 1.63 -10.43 -3.64
N SER A 292 2.14 -11.55 -4.14
CA SER A 292 1.61 -12.15 -5.38
C SER A 292 0.15 -12.57 -5.23
N LEU A 293 -0.25 -13.08 -4.07
CA LEU A 293 -1.65 -13.43 -3.78
C LEU A 293 -2.52 -12.18 -3.60
N ASP A 294 -2.01 -11.12 -2.95
CA ASP A 294 -2.67 -9.82 -2.83
C ASP A 294 -3.06 -9.31 -4.23
N GLN A 295 -2.10 -9.27 -5.16
CA GLN A 295 -2.33 -8.83 -6.54
C GLN A 295 -3.31 -9.74 -7.29
N ALA A 296 -3.16 -11.06 -7.18
CA ALA A 296 -4.05 -12.03 -7.83
C ALA A 296 -5.51 -11.91 -7.34
N ASN A 297 -5.71 -11.46 -6.10
CA ASN A 297 -7.02 -11.23 -5.51
C ASN A 297 -7.49 -9.77 -5.61
N GLY A 298 -6.80 -8.94 -6.41
CA GLY A 298 -7.25 -7.58 -6.72
C GLY A 298 -6.86 -6.49 -5.72
N LEU A 299 -5.96 -6.79 -4.77
CA LEU A 299 -5.41 -5.81 -3.84
C LEU A 299 -4.22 -5.09 -4.48
N LEU A 300 -3.97 -3.84 -4.07
CA LEU A 300 -2.90 -2.99 -4.57
C LEU A 300 -2.22 -2.25 -3.41
N GLY A 301 -0.89 -2.34 -3.36
CA GLY A 301 -0.11 -1.84 -2.22
C GLY A 301 -0.21 -2.76 -1.00
N LYS A 302 0.56 -2.44 0.04
CA LYS A 302 0.64 -3.27 1.25
C LYS A 302 1.01 -2.47 2.47
N THR A 303 0.47 -2.86 3.61
CA THR A 303 0.89 -2.31 4.91
C THR A 303 2.20 -2.96 5.36
N CYS A 304 3.21 -2.15 5.65
CA CYS A 304 4.54 -2.58 6.06
C CYS A 304 4.88 -2.08 7.46
N ILE A 305 5.53 -2.91 8.26
CA ILE A 305 5.94 -2.57 9.63
C ILE A 305 7.47 -2.49 9.79
N HIS A 306 8.21 -2.87 8.76
CA HIS A 306 9.67 -2.83 8.75
C HIS A 306 10.21 -2.29 7.42
N PRO A 307 11.27 -1.46 7.41
CA PRO A 307 11.83 -0.90 6.18
C PRO A 307 12.22 -1.95 5.12
N SER A 308 12.65 -3.15 5.54
CA SER A 308 13.01 -4.22 4.60
C SER A 308 11.84 -4.76 3.77
N HIS A 309 10.59 -4.48 4.16
CA HIS A 309 9.40 -4.90 3.41
C HIS A 309 9.13 -4.00 2.20
N VAL A 310 9.64 -2.78 2.21
CA VAL A 310 9.29 -1.72 1.25
C VAL A 310 9.72 -2.09 -0.16
N LEU A 311 11.00 -2.46 -0.32
CA LEU A 311 11.56 -2.78 -1.62
C LEU A 311 10.90 -4.01 -2.28
N PRO A 312 10.64 -5.13 -1.58
CA PRO A 312 9.85 -6.24 -2.12
C PRO A 312 8.48 -5.84 -2.66
N VAL A 313 7.73 -5.01 -1.92
CA VAL A 313 6.41 -4.54 -2.37
C VAL A 313 6.53 -3.67 -3.61
N HIS A 314 7.48 -2.74 -3.63
CA HIS A 314 7.68 -1.85 -4.78
C HIS A 314 8.18 -2.62 -6.01
N ALA A 315 9.14 -3.53 -5.86
CA ALA A 315 9.68 -4.35 -6.94
C ALA A 315 8.60 -5.23 -7.58
N LEU A 316 7.75 -5.88 -6.79
CA LEU A 316 6.62 -6.66 -7.31
C LEU A 316 5.48 -5.80 -7.86
N SER A 317 5.47 -4.49 -7.60
CA SER A 317 4.48 -3.56 -8.16
C SER A 317 4.89 -3.00 -9.52
N VAL A 318 6.14 -3.18 -9.95
CA VAL A 318 6.60 -2.80 -11.30
C VAL A 318 5.87 -3.64 -12.34
N VAL A 319 5.42 -3.01 -13.42
CA VAL A 319 4.75 -3.69 -14.54
C VAL A 319 5.80 -4.28 -15.47
N SER A 320 5.64 -5.53 -15.88
CA SER A 320 6.55 -6.11 -16.88
C SER A 320 6.31 -5.50 -18.26
N HIS A 321 7.32 -5.51 -19.13
CA HIS A 321 7.14 -5.04 -20.51
C HIS A 321 6.01 -5.77 -21.23
N GLU A 322 5.90 -7.08 -21.00
CA GLU A 322 4.83 -7.91 -21.57
C GLU A 322 3.43 -7.48 -21.09
N GLU A 323 3.21 -7.34 -19.79
CA GLU A 323 1.92 -6.88 -19.24
C GLU A 323 1.58 -5.47 -19.76
N TYR A 324 2.58 -4.62 -19.90
CA TYR A 324 2.42 -3.27 -20.43
C TYR A 324 1.97 -3.29 -21.89
N SER A 325 2.65 -4.06 -22.74
CA SER A 325 2.31 -4.24 -24.16
C SER A 325 0.88 -4.76 -24.31
N ASP A 326 0.52 -5.82 -23.57
CA ASP A 326 -0.82 -6.40 -23.60
C ASP A 326 -1.88 -5.35 -23.20
N ALA A 327 -1.63 -4.57 -22.15
CA ALA A 327 -2.55 -3.53 -21.70
C ALA A 327 -2.71 -2.40 -22.72
N GLN A 328 -1.64 -2.01 -23.42
CA GLN A 328 -1.71 -1.03 -24.50
C GLN A 328 -2.55 -1.54 -25.67
N ASP A 329 -2.32 -2.78 -26.11
CA ASP A 329 -3.04 -3.41 -27.22
C ASP A 329 -4.54 -3.54 -26.92
N ILE A 330 -4.91 -3.91 -25.69
CA ILE A 330 -6.30 -4.02 -25.24
C ILE A 330 -7.02 -2.67 -25.25
N LEU A 331 -6.33 -1.58 -24.84
CA LEU A 331 -6.96 -0.26 -24.70
C LEU A 331 -6.92 0.58 -25.96
N ARG A 332 -6.01 0.27 -26.88
CA ARG A 332 -5.88 0.90 -28.19
C ARG A 332 -5.92 -0.19 -29.26
N PRO A 333 -7.05 -0.91 -29.43
CA PRO A 333 -7.16 -1.83 -30.53
C PRO A 333 -6.99 -1.01 -31.81
N ASP A 334 -5.97 -1.33 -32.61
CA ASP A 334 -5.83 -0.72 -33.94
C ASP A 334 -7.13 -0.91 -34.73
N ARG A 335 -7.34 -0.02 -35.70
CA ARG A 335 -8.58 0.39 -36.40
C ARG A 335 -9.58 -0.66 -36.89
N ASP A 336 -9.40 -1.95 -36.64
CA ASP A 336 -10.20 -3.06 -37.21
C ASP A 336 -11.28 -3.65 -36.28
N GLY A 337 -11.57 -2.99 -35.16
CA GLY A 337 -12.71 -3.35 -34.31
C GLY A 337 -12.41 -4.41 -33.25
N GLY A 338 -13.23 -4.40 -32.19
CA GLY A 338 -13.01 -5.22 -31.00
C GLY A 338 -13.09 -6.74 -31.25
N GLY A 339 -12.54 -7.52 -30.32
CA GLY A 339 -12.50 -8.97 -30.42
C GLY A 339 -11.32 -9.53 -29.63
N VAL A 340 -10.57 -10.42 -30.28
CA VAL A 340 -9.38 -11.07 -29.74
C VAL A 340 -8.14 -10.57 -30.47
N LEU A 341 -7.08 -10.28 -29.71
CA LEU A 341 -5.75 -9.98 -30.20
C LEU A 341 -4.79 -11.07 -29.73
N ARG A 342 -3.78 -11.40 -30.54
CA ARG A 342 -2.64 -12.20 -30.08
C ARG A 342 -1.68 -11.26 -29.36
N SER A 343 -1.24 -11.62 -28.15
CA SER A 343 -0.19 -10.88 -27.44
C SER A 343 1.08 -10.70 -28.28
N ALA A 344 1.79 -9.61 -28.09
CA ALA A 344 3.06 -9.34 -28.77
C ALA A 344 4.10 -10.44 -28.54
N TYR A 345 4.11 -11.02 -27.34
CA TYR A 345 4.97 -12.16 -26.94
C TYR A 345 4.45 -13.50 -27.44
N THR A 346 3.28 -13.52 -28.08
CA THR A 346 2.67 -14.67 -28.76
C THR A 346 2.33 -15.88 -27.87
N ASN A 347 2.28 -15.68 -26.56
CA ASN A 347 2.08 -16.72 -25.54
C ASN A 347 0.67 -16.73 -24.93
N LYS A 348 -0.12 -15.66 -25.14
CA LYS A 348 -1.50 -15.56 -24.65
C LYS A 348 -2.43 -14.82 -25.61
N MET A 349 -3.73 -14.93 -25.31
CA MET A 349 -4.84 -14.31 -26.01
C MET A 349 -5.34 -13.08 -25.23
N ASN A 350 -5.46 -11.94 -25.91
CA ASN A 350 -5.96 -10.69 -25.33
C ASN A 350 -7.39 -10.43 -25.80
N GLU A 351 -8.36 -10.52 -24.91
CA GLU A 351 -9.76 -10.18 -25.21
C GLU A 351 -10.05 -8.73 -24.84
N VAL A 352 -10.37 -7.90 -25.84
CA VAL A 352 -10.44 -6.44 -25.68
C VAL A 352 -11.46 -6.00 -24.61
N LYS A 353 -12.66 -6.62 -24.58
CA LYS A 353 -13.71 -6.24 -23.62
C LYS A 353 -13.47 -6.84 -22.21
N PRO A 354 -13.28 -8.16 -22.05
CA PRO A 354 -13.08 -8.77 -20.74
C PRO A 354 -11.83 -8.27 -20.02
N HIS A 355 -10.74 -8.00 -20.76
CA HIS A 355 -9.47 -7.57 -20.16
C HIS A 355 -9.32 -6.05 -20.02
N ARG A 356 -10.32 -5.24 -20.43
CA ARG A 356 -10.24 -3.77 -20.37
C ARG A 356 -9.93 -3.25 -18.96
N ALA A 357 -10.69 -3.71 -17.96
CA ALA A 357 -10.51 -3.28 -16.59
C ALA A 357 -9.13 -3.67 -16.02
N TRP A 358 -8.64 -4.85 -16.40
CA TRP A 358 -7.28 -5.28 -16.08
C TRP A 358 -6.25 -4.34 -16.72
N ALA A 359 -6.39 -4.05 -18.02
CA ALA A 359 -5.47 -3.20 -18.75
C ALA A 359 -5.43 -1.76 -18.18
N GLU A 360 -6.57 -1.18 -17.81
CA GLU A 360 -6.65 0.15 -17.19
C GLU A 360 -5.91 0.19 -15.85
N ARG A 361 -6.06 -0.85 -15.01
CA ARG A 361 -5.33 -0.98 -13.75
C ARG A 361 -3.84 -1.19 -13.97
N THR A 362 -3.45 -1.99 -14.96
CA THR A 362 -2.05 -2.22 -15.33
C THR A 362 -1.39 -0.92 -15.79
N LEU A 363 -2.05 -0.12 -16.63
CA LEU A 363 -1.50 1.18 -17.06
C LEU A 363 -1.40 2.19 -15.90
N LEU A 364 -2.35 2.21 -14.97
CA LEU A 364 -2.26 3.03 -13.76
C LEU A 364 -1.08 2.60 -12.87
N ARG A 365 -0.87 1.28 -12.72
CA ARG A 365 0.29 0.73 -12.01
C ARG A 365 1.60 1.08 -12.71
N ALA A 366 1.64 1.01 -14.05
CA ALA A 366 2.79 1.42 -14.85
C ALA A 366 3.10 2.91 -14.70
N GLU A 367 2.08 3.77 -14.59
CA GLU A 367 2.26 5.19 -14.30
C GLU A 367 2.92 5.40 -12.92
N ALA A 368 2.47 4.66 -11.89
CA ALA A 368 2.99 4.80 -10.53
C ALA A 368 4.37 4.16 -10.31
N PHE A 369 4.62 2.97 -10.86
CA PHE A 369 5.80 2.13 -10.58
C PHE A 369 6.72 1.90 -11.78
N GLY A 370 6.38 2.43 -12.95
CA GLY A 370 7.15 2.23 -14.17
C GLY A 370 6.92 0.87 -14.84
N VAL A 371 7.60 0.70 -15.97
CA VAL A 371 7.61 -0.51 -16.79
C VAL A 371 9.05 -1.00 -16.90
N ALA A 372 9.31 -2.23 -16.48
CA ALA A 372 10.62 -2.86 -16.61
C ALA A 372 11.01 -3.07 -18.09
N HIS A 373 12.30 -3.11 -18.40
CA HIS A 373 12.76 -3.64 -19.69
C HIS A 373 12.44 -5.13 -19.84
N GLU A 374 12.48 -5.64 -21.07
CA GLU A 374 12.08 -7.03 -21.39
C GLU A 374 12.90 -8.09 -20.63
N ASP A 375 14.17 -7.79 -20.35
CA ASP A 375 15.14 -8.64 -19.69
C ASP A 375 15.27 -8.36 -18.18
N VAL A 376 14.47 -7.42 -17.64
CA VAL A 376 14.52 -7.03 -16.22
C VAL A 376 13.39 -7.68 -15.46
N GLY A 377 13.75 -8.62 -14.59
CA GLY A 377 12.84 -9.28 -13.66
C GLY A 377 12.80 -8.64 -12.26
N PHE A 378 12.08 -9.30 -11.35
CA PHE A 378 11.95 -8.85 -9.97
C PHE A 378 13.28 -8.91 -9.20
N VAL A 379 14.20 -9.81 -9.55
CA VAL A 379 15.46 -10.00 -8.84
C VAL A 379 16.40 -8.82 -9.09
N GLU A 380 16.44 -8.34 -10.33
CA GLU A 380 17.21 -7.17 -10.77
C GLU A 380 16.72 -5.90 -10.07
N LEU A 381 15.40 -5.72 -10.00
CA LEU A 381 14.77 -4.61 -9.25
C LEU A 381 15.10 -4.66 -7.75
N LEU A 382 15.04 -5.85 -7.14
CA LEU A 382 15.43 -6.05 -5.75
C LEU A 382 16.92 -5.78 -5.53
N ALA A 383 17.80 -6.28 -6.41
CA ALA A 383 19.24 -6.09 -6.27
C ALA A 383 19.63 -4.62 -6.40
N ALA A 384 18.98 -3.87 -7.29
CA ALA A 384 19.27 -2.45 -7.51
C ALA A 384 18.79 -1.52 -6.39
N GLY A 385 17.76 -1.93 -5.63
CA GLY A 385 17.22 -1.13 -4.52
C GLY A 385 17.87 -1.38 -3.17
N ILE A 386 18.77 -2.36 -3.04
CA ILE A 386 19.53 -2.57 -1.80
C ILE A 386 20.67 -1.55 -1.77
N PRO A 387 20.75 -0.70 -0.74
CA PRO A 387 21.90 0.19 -0.57
C PRO A 387 23.20 -0.63 -0.53
N GLY A 388 24.15 -0.26 -1.39
CA GLY A 388 25.48 -0.89 -1.45
C GLY A 388 26.35 -0.64 -0.23
#